data_AF-A0A350IM34-F1
#
_entry.id   AF-A0A350IM34-F1
#
_cell.length_a   1.000
_cell.length_b   1.000
_cell.length_c   1.000
_cell.angle_alpha   90.00
_cell.angle_beta   90.00
_cell.angle_gamma   90.00
#
_symmetry.space_group_name_H-M   'P 1'
#
loop_
_entity.id
_entity.type
_entity.pdbx_description
1 polymer ?
#
loop_
_entity_poly.entity_id
_entity_poly.type
_entity_poly.pdbx_seq_one_letter_code
_entity_poly.pdbx_strand_id
1 'polypeptide(L)'
;MNKSENILMKKIAKINLILLILVSTIFFYSCSTDKLILNRYNLDQYQINAHLLNGIDKAVKINDNSLKINEDAIISLKIDDVTQYNLEFDLSLLKGNEIIMFLNTTHYDFREKPDLEIILSDNGYKISQGSTILAESDTIKFLPNENHRIKFTLDAAKMYFTIDCTDLQINIPHQISTEYVFFKTNSQTATLIRGIRLTNLRE
;
A
#
# COMPACT_ATOMS: atom_id res chain seq x y z
N MET A 1 19.09 62.92 -3.07
CA MET A 1 19.07 61.47 -3.38
C MET A 1 19.38 61.27 -4.85
N ASN A 2 20.41 60.49 -5.14
CA ASN A 2 21.02 60.41 -6.47
C ASN A 2 20.23 59.43 -7.37
N LYS A 3 20.07 59.75 -8.66
CA LYS A 3 19.24 58.94 -9.59
C LYS A 3 19.72 57.49 -9.70
N SER A 4 21.00 57.22 -9.42
CA SER A 4 21.59 55.87 -9.40
C SER A 4 21.17 55.05 -8.17
N GLU A 5 21.02 55.66 -6.99
CA GLU A 5 20.58 54.97 -5.76
C GLU A 5 19.15 54.45 -5.91
N ASN A 6 18.29 55.22 -6.57
CA ASN A 6 16.90 54.86 -6.79
C ASN A 6 16.74 53.68 -7.79
N ILE A 7 17.66 53.53 -8.74
CA ILE A 7 17.70 52.40 -9.68
C ILE A 7 18.21 51.13 -8.97
N LEU A 8 19.21 51.27 -8.10
CA LEU A 8 19.77 50.16 -7.33
C LEU A 8 18.72 49.59 -6.35
N MET A 9 18.01 50.46 -5.63
CA MET A 9 16.94 50.09 -4.69
C MET A 9 15.78 49.35 -5.39
N LYS A 10 15.38 49.79 -6.60
CA LYS A 10 14.36 49.09 -7.40
C LYS A 10 14.80 47.71 -7.88
N LYS A 11 16.08 47.51 -8.20
CA LYS A 11 16.62 46.19 -8.59
C LYS A 11 16.63 45.22 -7.40
N ILE A 12 17.07 45.69 -6.22
CA ILE A 12 17.08 44.88 -4.99
C ILE A 12 15.65 44.46 -4.60
N ALA A 13 14.69 45.39 -4.68
CA ALA A 13 13.28 45.09 -4.40
C ALA A 13 12.70 44.03 -5.36
N LYS A 14 13.04 44.08 -6.66
CA LYS A 14 12.63 43.05 -7.63
C LYS A 14 13.25 41.68 -7.35
N ILE A 15 14.53 41.63 -7.00
CA ILE A 15 15.21 40.37 -6.66
C ILE A 15 14.59 39.75 -5.41
N ASN A 16 14.35 40.55 -4.37
CA ASN A 16 13.71 40.07 -3.13
C ASN A 16 12.28 39.58 -3.39
N LEU A 17 11.53 40.23 -4.27
CA LEU A 17 10.19 39.80 -4.66
C LEU A 17 10.21 38.45 -5.39
N ILE A 18 11.15 38.25 -6.32
CA ILE A 18 11.34 36.97 -7.03
C ILE A 18 11.72 35.87 -6.03
N LEU A 19 12.63 36.16 -5.10
CA LEU A 19 13.06 35.20 -4.07
C LEU A 19 11.89 34.80 -3.16
N LEU A 20 11.06 35.77 -2.77
CA LEU A 20 9.86 35.56 -1.95
C LEU A 20 8.84 34.66 -2.66
N ILE A 21 8.61 34.90 -3.96
CA ILE A 21 7.71 34.07 -4.78
C ILE A 21 8.26 32.65 -4.88
N LEU A 22 9.55 32.47 -5.13
CA LEU A 22 10.17 31.15 -5.27
C LEU A 22 10.09 30.35 -3.96
N VAL A 23 10.43 30.99 -2.83
CA VAL A 23 10.31 30.38 -1.49
C VAL A 23 8.87 30.03 -1.19
N SER A 24 7.92 30.92 -1.48
CA SER A 24 6.49 30.68 -1.30
C SER A 24 6.00 29.49 -2.12
N THR A 25 6.43 29.35 -3.39
CA THR A 25 6.06 28.18 -4.20
C THR A 25 6.60 26.88 -3.62
N ILE A 26 7.83 26.85 -3.07
CA ILE A 26 8.40 25.66 -2.43
C ILE A 26 7.59 25.25 -1.18
N PHE A 27 7.12 26.22 -0.39
CA PHE A 27 6.26 25.95 0.76
C PHE A 27 4.88 25.39 0.38
N PHE A 28 4.32 25.77 -0.77
CA PHE A 28 3.05 25.21 -1.23
C PHE A 28 3.17 23.79 -1.79
N TYR A 29 4.35 23.39 -2.28
CA TYR A 29 4.59 22.03 -2.78
C TYR A 29 5.02 21.02 -1.70
N SER A 30 5.30 21.44 -0.47
CA SER A 30 5.83 20.56 0.59
C SER A 30 4.77 19.86 1.45
N CYS A 31 3.48 20.07 1.19
CA CYS A 31 2.38 19.34 1.84
C CYS A 31 1.93 18.13 1.01
N SER A 32 2.82 17.17 0.79
CA SER A 32 2.42 15.85 0.28
C SER A 32 2.10 14.92 1.44
N THR A 33 0.91 14.34 1.46
CA THR A 33 0.52 13.40 2.50
C THR A 33 1.15 12.03 2.25
N ASP A 34 1.63 11.39 3.30
CA ASP A 34 2.07 9.98 3.33
C ASP A 34 0.89 9.01 3.49
N LYS A 35 -0.34 9.51 3.32
CA LYS A 35 -1.58 8.77 3.48
C LYS A 35 -2.50 8.97 2.28
N LEU A 36 -3.11 7.90 1.83
CA LEU A 36 -4.19 7.88 0.85
C LEU A 36 -5.44 7.26 1.51
N ILE A 37 -6.61 7.85 1.25
CA ILE A 37 -7.88 7.33 1.77
C ILE A 37 -8.67 6.71 0.63
N LEU A 38 -9.10 5.46 0.81
CA LEU A 38 -9.91 4.68 -0.13
C LEU A 38 -11.29 4.42 0.48
N ASN A 39 -12.27 4.13 -0.38
CA ASN A 39 -13.68 3.90 -0.03
C ASN A 39 -14.28 5.05 0.81
N ARG A 40 -13.93 6.30 0.48
CA ARG A 40 -14.36 7.45 1.27
C ARG A 40 -15.86 7.70 1.17
N TYR A 41 -16.45 7.40 0.01
CA TYR A 41 -17.84 7.76 -0.30
C TYR A 41 -18.77 6.55 -0.40
N ASN A 42 -18.27 5.35 -0.13
CA ASN A 42 -19.07 4.13 -0.16
C ASN A 42 -19.59 3.83 1.23
N LEU A 43 -20.88 4.09 1.47
CA LEU A 43 -21.52 3.89 2.79
C LEU A 43 -21.61 2.42 3.19
N ASP A 44 -21.56 1.51 2.21
CA ASP A 44 -21.66 0.05 2.44
C ASP A 44 -20.28 -0.60 2.61
N GLN A 45 -19.20 0.19 2.65
CA GLN A 45 -17.83 -0.32 2.78
C GLN A 45 -17.05 0.46 3.83
N TYR A 46 -16.17 -0.25 4.54
CA TYR A 46 -15.23 0.39 5.45
C TYR A 46 -14.25 1.28 4.69
N GLN A 47 -14.00 2.46 5.26
CA GLN A 47 -12.92 3.34 4.81
C GLN A 47 -11.58 2.63 5.02
N ILE A 48 -10.72 2.65 4.01
CA ILE A 48 -9.38 2.05 4.09
C ILE A 48 -8.33 3.16 4.05
N ASN A 49 -7.45 3.12 5.03
CA ASN A 49 -6.37 4.08 5.20
C ASN A 49 -5.07 3.46 4.68
N ALA A 50 -4.61 3.89 3.52
CA ALA A 50 -3.34 3.44 2.95
C ALA A 50 -2.19 4.36 3.39
N HIS A 51 -1.14 3.80 3.99
CA HIS A 51 0.05 4.53 4.44
C HIS A 51 1.25 4.21 3.53
N LEU A 52 2.02 5.25 3.20
CA LEU A 52 3.17 5.19 2.31
C LEU A 52 4.45 5.24 3.14
N LEU A 53 5.07 4.07 3.35
CA LEU A 53 6.06 3.90 4.43
C LEU A 53 7.49 4.25 4.04
N ASN A 54 7.76 4.35 2.74
CA ASN A 54 9.09 4.62 2.20
C ASN A 54 9.10 5.63 1.03
N GLY A 55 8.10 6.51 0.97
CA GLY A 55 8.07 7.64 0.02
C GLY A 55 6.65 7.98 -0.46
N ILE A 56 6.38 9.26 -0.70
CA ILE A 56 5.08 9.78 -1.15
C ILE A 56 4.73 9.38 -2.59
N ASP A 57 5.74 9.06 -3.39
CA ASP A 57 5.64 8.64 -4.77
C ASP A 57 5.43 7.13 -4.91
N LYS A 58 5.37 6.40 -3.78
CA LYS A 58 5.32 4.93 -3.76
C LYS A 58 3.97 4.34 -4.07
N ALA A 59 2.90 5.11 -3.94
CA ALA A 59 1.60 4.72 -4.42
C ALA A 59 0.77 5.92 -4.85
N VAL A 60 -0.17 5.69 -5.76
CA VAL A 60 -1.08 6.71 -6.25
C VAL A 60 -2.49 6.15 -6.27
N LYS A 61 -3.42 6.90 -5.67
CA LYS A 61 -4.85 6.61 -5.75
C LYS A 61 -5.32 6.83 -7.20
N ILE A 62 -5.82 5.78 -7.85
CA ILE A 62 -6.33 5.85 -9.23
C ILE A 62 -7.78 6.32 -9.23
N ASN A 63 -8.58 5.79 -8.31
CA ASN A 63 -9.97 6.20 -8.05
C ASN A 63 -10.31 5.86 -6.58
N ASP A 64 -11.57 5.99 -6.17
CA ASP A 64 -11.95 5.79 -4.76
C ASP A 64 -11.69 4.37 -4.22
N ASN A 65 -11.67 3.37 -5.10
CA ASN A 65 -11.53 1.95 -4.76
C ASN A 65 -10.41 1.31 -5.62
N SER A 66 -9.32 2.03 -5.87
CA SER A 66 -8.17 1.50 -6.60
C SER A 66 -6.88 2.24 -6.26
N LEU A 67 -5.81 1.47 -6.12
CA LEU A 67 -4.49 1.96 -5.76
C LEU A 67 -3.44 1.37 -6.70
N LYS A 68 -2.63 2.22 -7.31
CA LYS A 68 -1.40 1.80 -7.98
C LYS A 68 -0.25 1.86 -6.98
N ILE A 69 0.50 0.78 -6.87
CA ILE A 69 1.74 0.71 -6.08
C ILE A 69 2.91 0.70 -7.06
N ASN A 70 3.84 1.64 -6.89
CA ASN A 70 4.99 1.80 -7.78
C ASN A 70 6.15 0.88 -7.36
N GLU A 71 7.29 1.01 -8.03
CA GLU A 71 8.51 0.26 -7.73
C GLU A 71 9.14 0.64 -6.39
N ASP A 72 9.84 -0.32 -5.80
CA ASP A 72 10.49 -0.19 -4.50
C ASP A 72 9.55 0.43 -3.45
N ALA A 73 8.30 0.02 -3.44
CA ALA A 73 7.27 0.57 -2.56
C ALA A 73 7.03 -0.36 -1.38
N ILE A 74 6.80 0.25 -0.23
CA ILE A 74 6.25 -0.40 0.95
C ILE A 74 5.05 0.45 1.36
N ILE A 75 3.87 -0.14 1.29
CA ILE A 75 2.64 0.49 1.76
C ILE A 75 1.95 -0.42 2.77
N SER A 76 1.08 0.15 3.60
CA SER A 76 0.15 -0.63 4.41
C SER A 76 -1.27 -0.16 4.20
N LEU A 77 -2.21 -1.10 4.19
CA LEU A 77 -3.64 -0.82 4.33
C LEU A 77 -4.00 -1.05 5.79
N LYS A 78 -4.44 0.01 6.47
CA LYS A 78 -4.96 -0.07 7.83
C LYS A 78 -6.45 -0.41 7.80
N ILE A 79 -6.78 -1.44 8.57
CA ILE A 79 -8.11 -1.95 8.85
C ILE A 79 -8.41 -1.61 10.31
N ASP A 80 -9.15 -0.53 10.52
CA ASP A 80 -9.47 0.00 11.85
C ASP A 80 -10.57 -0.85 12.51
N ASP A 81 -10.38 -1.20 13.79
CA ASP A 81 -11.38 -1.80 14.70
C ASP A 81 -12.02 -3.15 14.28
N VAL A 82 -11.46 -3.84 13.27
CA VAL A 82 -11.96 -5.16 12.83
C VAL A 82 -10.89 -6.24 12.99
N THR A 83 -11.17 -7.23 13.83
CA THR A 83 -10.28 -8.39 14.09
C THR A 83 -10.65 -9.65 13.31
N GLN A 84 -11.88 -9.72 12.82
CA GLN A 84 -12.38 -10.83 12.01
C GLN A 84 -13.04 -10.25 10.78
N TYR A 85 -12.40 -10.41 9.63
CA TYR A 85 -12.85 -9.80 8.40
C TYR A 85 -12.61 -10.67 7.19
N ASN A 86 -13.38 -10.38 6.15
CA ASN A 86 -13.08 -10.74 4.78
C ASN A 86 -12.53 -9.51 4.05
N LEU A 87 -11.29 -9.56 3.58
CA LEU A 87 -10.67 -8.57 2.71
C LEU A 87 -10.52 -9.17 1.31
N GLU A 88 -11.10 -8.53 0.32
CA GLU A 88 -11.15 -9.04 -1.04
C GLU A 88 -10.78 -7.93 -2.03
N PHE A 89 -9.92 -8.24 -3.01
CA PHE A 89 -9.50 -7.29 -4.03
C PHE A 89 -9.01 -8.00 -5.28
N ASP A 90 -8.96 -7.25 -6.37
CA ASP A 90 -8.31 -7.64 -7.62
C ASP A 90 -6.87 -7.12 -7.63
N LEU A 91 -5.93 -7.97 -8.01
CA LEU A 91 -4.50 -7.67 -8.05
C LEU A 91 -3.96 -7.91 -9.46
N SER A 92 -3.22 -6.95 -10.00
CA SER A 92 -2.54 -7.09 -11.30
C SER A 92 -1.14 -6.51 -11.27
N LEU A 93 -0.15 -7.30 -11.70
CA LEU A 93 1.17 -6.75 -11.99
C LEU A 93 1.08 -5.87 -13.24
N LEU A 94 1.49 -4.61 -13.14
CA LEU A 94 1.63 -3.71 -14.30
C LEU A 94 2.97 -3.94 -15.00
N LYS A 95 3.99 -4.29 -14.22
CA LYS A 95 5.33 -4.71 -14.65
C LYS A 95 6.02 -5.44 -13.49
N GLY A 96 7.14 -6.09 -13.81
CA GLY A 96 7.91 -6.89 -12.86
C GLY A 96 7.35 -8.30 -12.73
N ASN A 97 7.70 -8.96 -11.63
CA ASN A 97 7.53 -10.40 -11.50
C ASN A 97 7.14 -10.86 -10.10
N GLU A 98 7.06 -9.96 -9.12
CA GLU A 98 6.84 -10.34 -7.73
C GLU A 98 6.17 -9.23 -6.92
N ILE A 99 5.20 -9.62 -6.10
CA ILE A 99 4.66 -8.80 -5.03
C ILE A 99 4.63 -9.60 -3.73
N ILE A 100 5.05 -8.95 -2.64
CA ILE A 100 5.07 -9.55 -1.32
C ILE A 100 4.00 -8.88 -0.46
N MET A 101 3.20 -9.69 0.21
CA MET A 101 2.20 -9.24 1.18
C MET A 101 2.60 -9.72 2.57
N PHE A 102 2.48 -8.83 3.56
CA PHE A 102 2.70 -9.18 4.95
C PHE A 102 1.43 -8.95 5.76
N LEU A 103 1.10 -9.92 6.62
CA LEU A 103 -0.07 -9.89 7.48
C LEU A 103 0.33 -10.13 8.95
N ASN A 104 -0.62 -9.90 9.85
CA ASN A 104 -0.48 -10.06 11.31
C ASN A 104 0.72 -9.29 11.88
N THR A 105 0.88 -8.05 11.47
CA THR A 105 1.99 -7.20 11.87
C THR A 105 1.52 -5.79 12.16
N THR A 106 2.23 -5.10 13.07
CA THR A 106 1.95 -3.70 13.40
C THR A 106 2.83 -2.78 12.54
N HIS A 107 2.50 -1.49 12.53
CA HIS A 107 3.36 -0.47 11.93
C HIS A 107 4.79 -0.44 12.53
N TYR A 108 4.98 -0.88 13.78
CA TYR A 108 6.30 -0.93 14.41
C TYR A 108 7.06 -2.21 14.06
N ASP A 109 6.37 -3.35 14.00
CA ASP A 109 7.01 -4.67 13.90
C ASP A 109 7.34 -5.09 12.46
N PHE A 110 6.73 -4.47 11.44
CA PHE A 110 6.87 -4.90 10.05
C PHE A 110 8.32 -4.94 9.57
N ARG A 111 9.19 -4.08 10.12
CA ARG A 111 10.60 -3.98 9.70
C ARG A 111 11.46 -5.10 10.27
N GLU A 112 11.05 -5.68 11.39
CA GLU A 112 11.89 -6.62 12.13
C GLU A 112 11.42 -8.07 11.93
N LYS A 113 10.11 -8.34 12.01
CA LYS A 113 9.53 -9.69 11.87
C LYS A 113 8.06 -9.65 11.43
N PRO A 114 7.75 -9.70 10.12
CA PRO A 114 6.39 -10.01 9.71
C PRO A 114 6.05 -11.45 10.12
N ASP A 115 4.86 -11.66 10.67
CA ASP A 115 4.43 -12.99 11.14
C ASP A 115 4.06 -13.89 9.96
N LEU A 116 3.30 -13.36 8.99
CA LEU A 116 2.96 -14.09 7.77
C LEU A 116 3.45 -13.33 6.53
N GLU A 117 4.20 -14.02 5.68
CA GLU A 117 4.68 -13.53 4.39
C GLU A 117 4.04 -14.35 3.26
N ILE A 118 3.46 -13.65 2.29
CA ILE A 118 2.89 -14.23 1.07
C ILE A 118 3.61 -13.61 -0.12
N ILE A 119 4.34 -14.43 -0.86
CA ILE A 119 5.03 -14.04 -2.09
C ILE A 119 4.18 -14.53 -3.25
N LEU A 120 3.78 -13.63 -4.15
CA LEU A 120 3.12 -13.95 -5.40
C LEU A 120 4.04 -13.55 -6.55
N SER A 121 4.38 -14.50 -7.42
CA SER A 121 5.38 -14.29 -8.47
C SER A 121 5.06 -15.01 -9.78
N ASP A 122 5.84 -14.73 -10.82
CA ASP A 122 5.83 -15.45 -12.09
C ASP A 122 6.28 -16.92 -11.98
N ASN A 123 6.88 -17.30 -10.86
CA ASN A 123 7.27 -18.68 -10.56
C ASN A 123 6.24 -19.45 -9.74
N GLY A 124 5.18 -18.78 -9.27
CA GLY A 124 4.25 -19.38 -8.32
C GLY A 124 3.94 -18.49 -7.12
N TYR A 125 3.30 -19.08 -6.11
CA TYR A 125 3.15 -18.47 -4.80
C TYR A 125 3.93 -19.25 -3.73
N LYS A 126 4.34 -18.53 -2.68
CA LYS A 126 4.89 -19.10 -1.45
C LYS A 126 4.32 -18.38 -0.25
N ILE A 127 3.94 -19.15 0.77
CA ILE A 127 3.42 -18.64 2.04
C ILE A 127 4.28 -19.19 3.16
N SER A 128 4.81 -18.29 3.99
CA SER A 128 5.67 -18.65 5.12
C SER A 128 5.32 -17.90 6.39
N GLN A 129 5.52 -18.59 7.51
CA GLN A 129 5.49 -18.01 8.85
C GLN A 129 6.88 -18.17 9.49
N GLY A 130 7.60 -17.05 9.63
CA GLY A 130 9.01 -17.06 9.99
C GLY A 130 9.84 -17.93 9.03
N SER A 131 10.46 -18.99 9.54
CA SER A 131 11.25 -19.94 8.73
C SER A 131 10.45 -21.12 8.19
N THR A 132 9.17 -21.27 8.56
CA THR A 132 8.33 -22.40 8.15
C THR A 132 7.55 -22.07 6.89
N ILE A 133 7.64 -22.92 5.87
CA ILE A 133 6.81 -22.85 4.68
C ILE A 133 5.47 -23.52 4.99
N LEU A 134 4.38 -22.78 4.79
CA LEU A 134 3.02 -23.24 5.04
C LEU A 134 2.35 -23.77 3.76
N ALA A 135 2.62 -23.11 2.63
CA ALA A 135 2.13 -23.54 1.32
C ALA A 135 3.02 -22.97 0.21
N GLU A 136 3.15 -23.71 -0.89
CA GLU A 136 3.89 -23.29 -2.09
C GLU A 136 3.32 -24.01 -3.31
N SER A 137 3.24 -23.32 -4.44
CA SER A 137 2.87 -23.93 -5.72
C SER A 137 3.41 -23.10 -6.88
N ASP A 138 3.83 -23.78 -7.96
CA ASP A 138 4.26 -23.19 -9.23
C ASP A 138 3.14 -23.14 -10.29
N THR A 139 1.94 -23.62 -9.94
CA THR A 139 0.81 -23.73 -10.86
C THR A 139 0.06 -22.41 -11.07
N ILE A 140 0.05 -21.55 -10.05
CA ILE A 140 -0.62 -20.25 -10.08
C ILE A 140 0.46 -19.18 -10.17
N LYS A 141 0.61 -18.63 -11.37
CA LYS A 141 1.65 -17.65 -11.68
C LYS A 141 1.03 -16.26 -11.79
N PHE A 142 1.75 -15.27 -11.28
CA PHE A 142 1.38 -13.86 -11.38
C PHE A 142 2.13 -13.23 -12.53
N LEU A 143 1.48 -13.14 -13.68
CA LEU A 143 2.07 -12.54 -14.87
C LEU A 143 1.60 -11.09 -15.07
N PRO A 144 2.42 -10.24 -15.71
CA PRO A 144 2.03 -8.87 -16.03
C PRO A 144 0.74 -8.79 -16.85
N ASN A 145 -0.14 -7.85 -16.47
CA ASN A 145 -1.43 -7.56 -17.07
C ASN A 145 -2.51 -8.64 -16.89
N GLU A 146 -2.24 -9.68 -16.10
CA GLU A 146 -3.27 -10.61 -15.63
C GLU A 146 -3.93 -10.06 -14.35
N ASN A 147 -5.22 -10.34 -14.20
CA ASN A 147 -5.98 -9.92 -13.04
C ASN A 147 -6.33 -11.15 -12.21
N HIS A 148 -5.91 -11.14 -10.95
CA HIS A 148 -6.17 -12.23 -10.02
C HIS A 148 -7.05 -11.74 -8.88
N ARG A 149 -8.00 -12.59 -8.47
CA ARG A 149 -8.86 -12.31 -7.32
C ARG A 149 -8.17 -12.80 -6.06
N ILE A 150 -7.89 -11.89 -5.13
CA ILE A 150 -7.29 -12.21 -3.85
C ILE A 150 -8.33 -12.03 -2.75
N LYS A 151 -8.39 -13.01 -1.84
CA LYS A 151 -9.25 -12.95 -0.65
C LYS A 151 -8.49 -13.40 0.59
N PHE A 152 -8.63 -12.64 1.66
CA PHE A 152 -8.21 -13.00 3.01
C PHE A 152 -9.44 -13.07 3.89
N THR A 153 -9.70 -14.21 4.52
CA THR A 153 -10.72 -14.34 5.56
C THR A 153 -10.03 -14.68 6.86
N LEU A 154 -10.00 -13.74 7.79
CA LEU A 154 -9.48 -13.94 9.14
C LEU A 154 -10.65 -14.24 10.08
N ASP A 155 -10.69 -15.48 10.57
CA ASP A 155 -11.67 -15.96 11.55
C ASP A 155 -10.94 -16.54 12.77
N ALA A 156 -10.81 -15.69 13.80
CA ALA A 156 -10.11 -16.01 15.04
C ALA A 156 -8.65 -16.48 14.82
N ALA A 157 -8.38 -17.77 14.94
CA ALA A 157 -7.07 -18.40 14.76
C ALA A 157 -6.91 -19.07 13.38
N LYS A 158 -7.89 -18.90 12.49
CA LYS A 158 -7.86 -19.43 11.13
C LYS A 158 -7.81 -18.30 10.13
N MET A 159 -6.95 -18.46 9.14
CA MET A 159 -6.94 -17.65 7.94
C MET A 159 -7.26 -18.51 6.75
N TYR A 160 -8.21 -18.05 5.94
CA TYR A 160 -8.42 -18.58 4.61
C TYR A 160 -7.82 -17.60 3.62
N PHE A 161 -6.91 -18.08 2.80
CA PHE A 161 -6.34 -17.34 1.69
C PHE A 161 -6.86 -17.94 0.40
N THR A 162 -7.53 -17.13 -0.41
CA THR A 162 -7.97 -17.53 -1.74
C THR A 162 -7.21 -16.72 -2.78
N ILE A 163 -6.73 -17.43 -3.79
CA ILE A 163 -6.15 -16.86 -5.00
C ILE A 163 -6.89 -17.49 -6.19
N ASP A 164 -7.64 -16.65 -6.90
CA ASP A 164 -8.59 -17.07 -7.94
C ASP A 164 -9.59 -18.13 -7.45
N CYS A 165 -9.40 -19.40 -7.85
CA CYS A 165 -10.25 -20.54 -7.47
C CYS A 165 -9.55 -21.50 -6.50
N THR A 166 -8.37 -21.12 -5.98
CA THR A 166 -7.59 -21.95 -5.07
C THR A 166 -7.71 -21.43 -3.65
N ASP A 167 -8.27 -22.26 -2.78
CA ASP A 167 -8.46 -21.98 -1.36
C ASP A 167 -7.41 -22.68 -0.51
N LEU A 168 -6.81 -21.92 0.41
CA LEU A 168 -5.82 -22.41 1.38
C LEU A 168 -6.28 -22.06 2.78
N GLN A 169 -6.28 -23.04 3.68
CA GLN A 169 -6.54 -22.82 5.09
C GLN A 169 -5.22 -22.85 5.86
N ILE A 170 -4.94 -21.77 6.59
CA ILE A 170 -3.75 -21.58 7.40
C ILE A 170 -4.19 -21.42 8.85
N ASN A 171 -3.59 -22.20 9.75
CA ASN A 171 -3.77 -22.01 11.19
C ASN A 171 -2.74 -21.00 11.69
N ILE A 172 -3.20 -19.92 12.31
CA ILE A 172 -2.36 -18.90 12.91
C ILE A 172 -2.45 -19.11 14.43
N PRO A 173 -1.40 -19.64 15.08
CA PRO A 173 -1.47 -20.08 16.47
C PRO A 173 -1.68 -18.95 17.48
N HIS A 174 -1.42 -17.69 17.08
CA HIS A 174 -1.52 -16.52 17.95
C HIS A 174 -2.14 -15.33 17.20
N GLN A 175 -3.05 -14.60 17.86
CA GLN A 175 -3.60 -13.35 17.31
C GLN A 175 -2.63 -12.20 17.61
N ILE A 176 -1.78 -11.86 16.64
CA ILE A 176 -1.04 -10.60 16.65
C ILE A 176 -1.73 -9.66 15.66
N SER A 177 -1.90 -8.40 16.07
CA SER A 177 -2.60 -7.30 15.38
C SER A 177 -2.90 -7.55 13.90
N THR A 178 -4.19 -7.76 13.60
CA THR A 178 -4.73 -7.96 12.25
C THR A 178 -5.03 -6.62 11.53
N GLU A 179 -4.55 -5.51 12.09
CA GLU A 179 -4.93 -4.16 11.70
C GLU A 179 -4.28 -3.72 10.39
N TYR A 180 -3.23 -4.38 9.93
CA TYR A 180 -2.51 -3.98 8.74
C TYR A 180 -2.28 -5.12 7.77
N VAL A 181 -2.46 -4.81 6.48
CA VAL A 181 -1.97 -5.62 5.36
C VAL A 181 -0.92 -4.78 4.64
N PHE A 182 0.31 -5.26 4.63
CA PHE A 182 1.41 -4.58 3.94
C PHE A 182 1.59 -5.14 2.54
N PHE A 183 1.95 -4.27 1.61
CA PHE A 183 2.35 -4.64 0.27
C PHE A 183 3.75 -4.09 0.01
N LYS A 184 4.60 -4.95 -0.53
CA LYS A 184 5.97 -4.61 -0.92
C LYS A 184 6.22 -5.02 -2.36
N THR A 185 6.80 -4.09 -3.11
CA THR A 185 7.30 -4.32 -4.47
C THR A 185 8.82 -4.22 -4.50
N ASN A 186 9.45 -4.87 -5.48
CA ASN A 186 10.86 -4.71 -5.79
C ASN A 186 11.09 -3.56 -6.79
N SER A 187 12.34 -3.35 -7.20
CA SER A 187 12.76 -2.23 -8.06
C SER A 187 12.23 -2.29 -9.50
N GLN A 188 11.63 -3.41 -9.88
CA GLN A 188 11.10 -3.64 -11.22
C GLN A 188 9.59 -3.84 -11.24
N THR A 189 8.97 -3.95 -10.06
CA THR A 189 7.57 -4.33 -9.92
C THR A 189 6.70 -3.12 -9.61
N ALA A 190 5.67 -2.93 -10.41
CA ALA A 190 4.56 -2.05 -10.08
C ALA A 190 3.26 -2.85 -10.17
N THR A 191 2.32 -2.60 -9.28
CA THR A 191 1.05 -3.33 -9.22
C THR A 191 -0.14 -2.39 -9.16
N LEU A 192 -1.30 -2.92 -9.49
CA LEU A 192 -2.59 -2.26 -9.39
C LEU A 192 -3.52 -3.13 -8.54
N ILE A 193 -3.99 -2.55 -7.43
CA ILE A 193 -5.03 -3.12 -6.57
C ILE A 193 -6.35 -2.43 -6.89
N ARG A 194 -7.42 -3.20 -7.13
CA ARG A 194 -8.76 -2.70 -7.49
C ARG A 194 -9.84 -3.39 -6.67
N GLY A 195 -10.97 -2.72 -6.49
CA GLY A 195 -12.16 -3.38 -5.96
C GLY A 195 -11.95 -3.94 -4.55
N ILE A 196 -11.18 -3.22 -3.72
CA ILE A 196 -10.94 -3.52 -2.31
C ILE A 196 -12.24 -3.43 -1.53
N ARG A 197 -12.63 -4.56 -0.95
CA ARG A 197 -13.82 -4.74 -0.12
C ARG A 197 -13.39 -5.34 1.20
N LEU A 198 -13.84 -4.71 2.29
CA LEU A 198 -13.71 -5.24 3.63
C LEU A 198 -15.12 -5.53 4.15
N THR A 199 -15.32 -6.72 4.70
CA THR A 199 -16.55 -7.12 5.38
C THR A 199 -16.20 -7.63 6.77
N ASN A 200 -16.80 -7.08 7.81
CA ASN A 200 -16.69 -7.60 9.17
C ASN A 200 -17.48 -8.91 9.27
N LEU A 201 -16.89 -9.95 9.86
CA LEU A 201 -17.55 -11.26 9.99
C LEU A 201 -18.50 -11.34 11.20
N ARG A 202 -18.53 -10.32 12.05
CA ARG A 202 -19.34 -10.28 13.27
C ARG A 202 -20.63 -9.47 13.15
N GLU A 203 -20.82 -8.75 12.05
CA GLU A 203 -22.01 -7.95 11.74
C GLU A 203 -22.90 -8.70 10.73
#